data_AF-A0A7C3S6Z0-F1
#
_entry.id   AF-A0A7C3S6Z0-F1
#
_cell.length_a   1.000
_cell.length_b   1.000
_cell.length_c   1.000
_cell.angle_alpha   90.00
_cell.angle_beta   90.00
_cell.angle_gamma   90.00
#
_symmetry.space_group_name_H-M   'P 1'
#
loop_
_entity.id
_entity.type
_entity.pdbx_description
1 polymer ?
#
loop_
_entity_poly.entity_id
_entity_poly.type
_entity_poly.pdbx_seq_one_letter_code
_entity_poly.pdbx_strand_id
1 'polypeptide(L)'
;MKLTQRALAMLLFVAFLDFAKASPPGGRIYPRANEEATEKLKEAYAAYYQGWYERAIELAMDVYQKYGDVHARWWPSWVKRFYKGKLPDPHDYGAILGETIEGRALMTMMVKGVTVGSLLERSYRRLGYHGVYGKGTNVPSLLKSVEGAKKRGYRPPQPPPKNTWRPLPLKFREEDYFILVPVEEACKVLGLPYRLQVEQKTKKPIGVYVGEYVEKKRPLLVIQEVLRRGGVMTSPVYEENGVVWVPFYWLAEQAGIRWWEVRNGKIYVAPRQGTK
;
A
#
# COMPACT_ATOMS: atom_id res chain seq x y z
N MET A 1 24.95 26.76 -8.94
CA MET A 1 24.11 25.94 -8.03
C MET A 1 24.72 24.55 -7.90
N LYS A 2 25.08 24.10 -6.70
CA LYS A 2 25.79 22.83 -6.47
C LYS A 2 24.90 21.63 -6.87
N LEU A 3 25.50 20.49 -7.26
CA LEU A 3 24.77 19.28 -7.68
C LEU A 3 23.73 18.82 -6.62
N THR A 4 24.07 19.02 -5.35
CA THR A 4 23.22 18.75 -4.18
C THR A 4 21.99 19.66 -4.10
N GLN A 5 22.10 20.94 -4.47
CA GLN A 5 20.96 21.87 -4.53
C GLN A 5 20.01 21.54 -5.69
N ARG A 6 20.54 21.07 -6.82
CA ARG A 6 19.71 20.59 -7.96
C ARG A 6 18.95 19.32 -7.62
N ALA A 7 19.58 18.37 -6.92
CA ALA A 7 18.93 17.15 -6.46
C ALA A 7 17.84 17.42 -5.40
N LEU A 8 18.10 18.32 -4.44
CA LEU A 8 17.11 18.73 -3.45
C LEU A 8 15.93 19.48 -4.08
N ALA A 9 16.19 20.39 -5.03
CA ALA A 9 15.14 21.08 -5.77
C ALA A 9 14.29 20.12 -6.61
N MET A 10 14.91 19.11 -7.26
CA MET A 10 14.17 18.07 -7.96
C MET A 10 13.35 17.17 -7.02
N LEU A 11 13.88 16.81 -5.84
CA LEU A 11 13.14 16.03 -4.85
C LEU A 11 11.97 16.81 -4.27
N LEU A 12 12.17 18.10 -3.96
CA LEU A 12 11.09 18.99 -3.53
C LEU A 12 10.06 19.19 -4.64
N PHE A 13 10.50 19.28 -5.91
CA PHE A 13 9.60 19.38 -7.05
C PHE A 13 8.83 18.09 -7.32
N VAL A 14 9.44 16.91 -7.14
CA VAL A 14 8.75 15.61 -7.25
C VAL A 14 7.79 15.41 -6.07
N ALA A 15 8.19 15.76 -4.85
CA ALA A 15 7.31 15.75 -3.69
C ALA A 15 6.16 16.76 -3.84
N PHE A 16 6.42 17.93 -4.43
CA PHE A 16 5.40 18.93 -4.76
C PHE A 16 4.50 18.48 -5.92
N LEU A 17 5.02 17.76 -6.91
CA LEU A 17 4.22 17.16 -7.98
C LEU A 17 3.37 16.00 -7.49
N ASP A 18 3.87 15.17 -6.57
CA ASP A 18 3.08 14.14 -5.91
C ASP A 18 2.04 14.78 -4.97
N PHE A 19 2.37 15.90 -4.33
CA PHE A 19 1.44 16.74 -3.56
C PHE A 19 0.35 17.38 -4.45
N ALA A 20 0.71 17.88 -5.64
CA ALA A 20 -0.20 18.46 -6.63
C ALA A 20 -1.00 17.39 -7.41
N LYS A 21 -0.52 16.15 -7.46
CA LYS A 21 -1.27 14.99 -7.95
C LYS A 21 -2.18 14.39 -6.89
N ALA A 22 -1.85 14.55 -5.61
CA ALA A 22 -2.70 14.16 -4.49
C ALA A 22 -3.92 15.09 -4.33
N SER A 23 -3.83 16.33 -4.83
CA SER A 23 -4.97 17.25 -4.92
C SER A 23 -4.87 18.07 -6.21
N PRO A 24 -5.81 17.91 -7.17
CA PRO A 24 -5.95 18.88 -8.26
C PRO A 24 -6.18 20.27 -7.65
N PRO A 25 -5.73 21.36 -8.30
CA PRO A 25 -6.27 22.69 -8.01
C PRO A 25 -7.76 22.64 -8.33
N GLY A 26 -8.61 22.68 -7.29
CA GLY A 26 -10.06 22.41 -7.39
C GLY A 26 -10.52 21.02 -6.89
N GLY A 27 -9.66 20.26 -6.21
CA GLY A 27 -9.99 18.96 -5.65
C GLY A 27 -11.13 19.00 -4.61
N ARG A 28 -12.06 18.05 -4.69
CA ARG A 28 -13.14 17.86 -3.73
C ARG A 28 -12.55 17.73 -2.32
N ILE A 29 -12.92 18.64 -1.42
CA ILE A 29 -12.59 18.53 0.01
C ILE A 29 -13.51 17.46 0.60
N TYR A 30 -12.92 16.38 1.09
CA TYR A 30 -13.66 15.31 1.74
C TYR A 30 -13.77 15.60 3.25
N PRO A 31 -14.95 15.36 3.87
CA PRO A 31 -15.07 15.41 5.32
C PRO A 31 -14.08 14.45 5.99
N ARG A 32 -13.51 14.87 7.12
CA ARG A 32 -12.63 14.03 7.94
C ARG A 32 -13.43 12.86 8.51
N ALA A 33 -12.90 11.64 8.34
CA ALA A 33 -13.45 10.47 9.01
C ALA A 33 -13.26 10.57 10.53
N ASN A 34 -14.27 10.14 11.30
CA ASN A 34 -14.10 9.93 12.75
C ASN A 34 -13.25 8.67 13.01
N GLU A 35 -12.99 8.35 14.27
CA GLU A 35 -12.13 7.21 14.65
C GLU A 35 -12.67 5.86 14.17
N GLU A 36 -13.98 5.62 14.35
CA GLU A 36 -14.64 4.38 13.91
C GLU A 36 -14.52 4.19 12.39
N ALA A 37 -14.85 5.22 11.61
CA ALA A 37 -14.73 5.21 10.15
C ALA A 37 -13.26 5.08 9.72
N THR A 38 -12.33 5.68 10.45
CA THR A 38 -10.90 5.58 10.16
C THR A 38 -10.39 4.15 10.34
N GLU A 39 -10.72 3.49 11.44
CA GLU A 39 -10.30 2.09 11.67
C GLU A 39 -10.90 1.14 10.64
N LYS A 40 -12.18 1.31 10.29
CA LYS A 40 -12.82 0.48 9.27
C LYS A 40 -12.24 0.72 7.87
N LEU A 41 -11.89 1.96 7.54
CA LEU A 41 -11.21 2.29 6.28
C LEU A 41 -9.76 1.81 6.24
N LYS A 42 -9.06 1.75 7.37
CA LYS A 42 -7.73 1.12 7.49
C LYS A 42 -7.81 -0.37 7.14
N GLU A 43 -8.78 -1.08 7.71
CA GLU A 43 -9.01 -2.50 7.41
C GLU A 43 -9.39 -2.69 5.93
N ALA A 44 -10.30 -1.88 5.40
CA ALA A 44 -10.70 -1.91 3.99
C ALA A 44 -9.51 -1.65 3.05
N TYR A 45 -8.65 -0.70 3.41
CA TYR A 45 -7.43 -0.38 2.68
C TYR A 45 -6.48 -1.58 2.65
N ALA A 46 -6.22 -2.21 3.79
CA ALA A 46 -5.41 -3.43 3.84
C ALA A 46 -6.04 -4.56 3.00
N ALA A 47 -7.34 -4.81 3.13
CA ALA A 47 -8.06 -5.79 2.32
C ALA A 47 -7.90 -5.55 0.81
N TYR A 48 -7.99 -4.29 0.36
CA TYR A 48 -7.76 -3.92 -1.04
C TYR A 48 -6.35 -4.30 -1.51
N TYR A 49 -5.31 -3.89 -0.76
CA TYR A 49 -3.94 -4.22 -1.15
C TYR A 49 -3.67 -5.72 -1.12
N GLN A 50 -4.31 -6.45 -0.22
CA GLN A 50 -4.22 -7.90 -0.12
C GLN A 50 -5.02 -8.66 -1.20
N GLY A 51 -5.69 -7.95 -2.10
CA GLY A 51 -6.46 -8.55 -3.19
C GLY A 51 -7.86 -9.04 -2.79
N TRP A 52 -8.29 -8.77 -1.54
CA TRP A 52 -9.62 -9.11 -1.04
C TRP A 52 -10.61 -8.00 -1.39
N TYR A 53 -10.77 -7.73 -2.68
CA TYR A 53 -11.50 -6.56 -3.19
C TYR A 53 -12.97 -6.54 -2.78
N GLU A 54 -13.62 -7.70 -2.68
CA GLU A 54 -15.02 -7.79 -2.22
C GLU A 54 -15.16 -7.38 -0.75
N ARG A 55 -14.28 -7.87 0.13
CA ARG A 55 -14.21 -7.43 1.53
C ARG A 55 -13.89 -5.94 1.64
N ALA A 56 -12.96 -5.44 0.82
CA ALA A 56 -12.65 -4.01 0.77
C ALA A 56 -13.87 -3.17 0.38
N ILE A 57 -14.69 -3.65 -0.57
CA ILE A 57 -15.94 -3.00 -0.97
C ILE A 57 -16.95 -3.04 0.17
N GLU A 58 -17.16 -4.19 0.79
CA GLU A 58 -18.10 -4.35 1.92
C GLU A 58 -17.76 -3.37 3.06
N LEU A 59 -16.53 -3.38 3.54
CA LEU A 59 -16.07 -2.50 4.61
C LEU A 59 -16.20 -1.02 4.23
N ALA A 60 -15.85 -0.65 3.00
CA ALA A 60 -15.98 0.72 2.52
C ALA A 60 -17.45 1.15 2.34
N MET A 61 -18.32 0.25 1.91
CA MET A 61 -19.75 0.51 1.75
C MET A 61 -20.44 0.73 3.10
N ASP A 62 -20.07 -0.01 4.14
CA ASP A 62 -20.60 0.21 5.48
C ASP A 62 -20.24 1.61 6.00
N VAL A 63 -19.01 2.06 5.77
CA VAL A 63 -18.58 3.43 6.11
C VAL A 63 -19.36 4.44 5.27
N TYR A 64 -19.51 4.20 3.97
CA TYR A 64 -20.27 5.08 3.08
C TYR A 64 -21.72 5.26 3.55
N GLN A 65 -22.38 4.17 3.91
CA GLN A 65 -23.78 4.19 4.32
C GLN A 65 -23.98 4.95 5.63
N LYS A 66 -23.03 4.84 6.57
CA LYS A 66 -23.13 5.45 7.90
C LYS A 66 -22.61 6.90 7.95
N TYR A 67 -21.56 7.21 7.21
CA TYR A 67 -20.82 8.48 7.31
C TYR A 67 -20.65 9.24 5.99
N GLY A 68 -21.04 8.64 4.86
CA GLY A 68 -20.83 9.20 3.53
C GLY A 68 -19.40 9.04 3.02
N ASP A 69 -19.06 9.83 2.01
CA ASP A 69 -17.76 9.81 1.34
C ASP A 69 -16.73 10.62 2.15
N VAL A 70 -16.15 9.98 3.17
CA VAL A 70 -15.16 10.58 4.09
C VAL A 70 -13.72 10.22 3.72
N HIS A 71 -12.77 11.02 4.23
CA HIS A 71 -11.34 10.78 4.10
C HIS A 71 -10.74 10.35 5.43
N ALA A 72 -10.19 9.14 5.48
CA ALA A 72 -9.38 8.66 6.59
C ALA A 72 -7.91 8.91 6.31
N ARG A 73 -7.17 9.45 7.28
CA ARG A 73 -5.71 9.53 7.27
C ARG A 73 -5.15 9.04 8.59
N TRP A 74 -4.02 8.35 8.55
CA TRP A 74 -3.40 7.80 9.74
C TRP A 74 -1.89 7.65 9.58
N TRP A 75 -1.22 7.60 10.74
CA TRP A 75 0.15 7.13 10.84
C TRP A 75 0.15 5.62 11.04
N PRO A 76 0.80 4.85 10.16
CA PRO A 76 1.04 3.43 10.40
C PRO A 76 1.74 3.18 11.75
N SER A 77 1.47 2.05 12.36
CA SER A 77 1.98 1.67 13.68
C SER A 77 3.51 1.60 13.71
N TRP A 78 4.16 1.15 12.64
CA TRP A 78 5.62 1.16 12.55
C TRP A 78 6.19 2.58 12.56
N VAL A 79 5.53 3.57 11.95
CA VAL A 79 5.97 4.98 12.00
C VAL A 79 5.97 5.46 13.45
N LYS A 80 4.92 5.12 14.21
CA LYS A 80 4.81 5.46 15.64
C LYS A 80 5.93 4.85 16.48
N ARG A 81 6.45 3.67 16.12
CA ARG A 81 7.57 3.03 16.84
C ARG A 81 8.92 3.69 16.55
N PHE A 82 9.16 4.10 15.30
CA PHE A 82 10.45 4.69 14.90
C PHE A 82 10.52 6.19 15.19
N TYR A 83 9.40 6.89 15.10
CA TYR A 83 9.35 8.32 15.32
C TYR A 83 9.36 8.63 16.83
N LYS A 84 10.45 9.24 17.30
CA LYS A 84 10.67 9.54 18.73
C LYS A 84 9.96 10.80 19.23
N GLY A 85 9.33 11.58 18.34
CA GLY A 85 8.64 12.82 18.68
C GLY A 85 7.12 12.70 18.71
N LYS A 86 6.42 13.80 19.00
CA LYS A 86 4.97 13.88 18.80
C LYS A 86 4.69 13.96 17.30
N LEU A 87 3.96 12.97 16.78
CA LEU A 87 3.51 12.99 15.39
C LEU A 87 2.46 14.11 15.20
N PRO A 88 2.52 14.88 14.09
CA PRO A 88 1.48 15.84 13.78
C PRO A 88 0.16 15.14 13.47
N ASP A 89 -0.96 15.87 13.52
CA ASP A 89 -2.25 15.33 13.08
C ASP A 89 -2.11 14.83 11.62
N PRO A 90 -2.49 13.57 11.30
CA PRO A 90 -2.38 13.03 9.94
C PRO A 90 -3.22 13.82 8.91
N HIS A 91 -4.16 14.66 9.33
CA HIS A 91 -4.92 15.57 8.47
C HIS A 91 -4.28 16.96 8.32
N ASP A 92 -3.33 17.34 9.17
CA ASP A 92 -2.64 18.62 9.10
C ASP A 92 -1.49 18.57 8.10
N TYR A 93 -1.80 18.89 6.84
CA TYR A 93 -0.83 18.92 5.76
C TYR A 93 0.32 19.90 6.00
N GLY A 94 0.04 21.03 6.66
CA GLY A 94 1.05 22.06 6.92
C GLY A 94 2.09 21.55 7.90
N ALA A 95 1.64 20.97 9.02
CA ALA A 95 2.52 20.39 10.02
C ALA A 95 3.33 19.20 9.46
N ILE A 96 2.71 18.32 8.67
CA ILE A 96 3.41 17.19 8.04
C ILE A 96 4.49 17.66 7.06
N LEU A 97 4.18 18.68 6.25
CA LEU A 97 5.14 19.23 5.30
C LEU A 97 6.28 19.96 6.02
N GLY A 98 5.97 20.70 7.09
CA GLY A 98 6.97 21.36 7.94
C GLY A 98 8.00 20.36 8.48
N GLU A 99 7.55 19.27 9.12
CA GLU A 99 8.44 18.21 9.63
C GLU A 99 9.28 17.55 8.52
N THR A 100 8.74 17.49 7.29
CA THR A 100 9.48 16.96 6.12
C THR A 100 10.56 17.92 5.65
N ILE A 101 10.26 19.22 5.58
CA ILE A 101 11.20 20.26 5.13
C ILE A 101 12.33 20.46 6.15
N GLU A 102 12.03 20.35 7.44
CA GLU A 102 13.02 20.42 8.53
C GLU A 102 14.01 19.24 8.54
N GLY A 103 13.87 18.27 7.63
CA GLY A 103 14.84 17.20 7.42
C GLY A 103 14.82 16.10 8.48
N ARG A 104 13.77 16.03 9.31
CA ARG A 104 13.64 15.05 10.39
C ARG A 104 13.23 13.66 9.86
N ALA A 105 12.34 13.61 8.87
CA ALA A 105 11.94 12.41 8.10
C ALA A 105 11.04 12.79 6.92
N LEU A 106 10.89 11.93 5.91
CA LEU A 106 9.94 12.14 4.79
C LEU A 106 8.50 11.83 5.21
N MET A 107 7.98 12.60 6.16
CA MET A 107 6.69 12.34 6.80
C MET A 107 5.54 12.32 5.81
N THR A 108 5.61 13.14 4.75
CA THR A 108 4.64 13.15 3.63
C THR A 108 4.50 11.81 2.91
N MET A 109 5.53 10.96 2.95
CA MET A 109 5.55 9.65 2.29
C MET A 109 5.13 8.52 3.24
N MET A 110 5.21 8.77 4.54
CA MET A 110 4.90 7.79 5.59
C MET A 110 3.42 7.80 5.99
N VAL A 111 2.77 8.97 5.94
CA VAL A 111 1.33 9.10 6.21
C VAL A 111 0.51 8.31 5.17
N LYS A 112 -0.51 7.61 5.64
CA LYS A 112 -1.47 6.90 4.77
C LYS A 112 -2.80 7.62 4.76
N GLY A 113 -3.51 7.48 3.66
CA GLY A 113 -4.82 8.07 3.49
C GLY A 113 -5.63 7.42 2.39
N VAL A 114 -6.94 7.36 2.59
CA VAL A 114 -7.90 6.83 1.63
C VAL A 114 -9.26 7.48 1.79
N THR A 115 -9.93 7.74 0.68
CA THR A 115 -11.36 8.10 0.67
C THR A 115 -12.20 6.89 0.35
N VAL A 116 -13.42 6.84 0.88
CA VAL A 116 -14.41 5.80 0.57
C VAL A 116 -14.56 5.64 -0.95
N GLY A 117 -14.81 6.74 -1.67
CA GLY A 117 -14.98 6.70 -3.11
C GLY A 117 -13.76 6.16 -3.86
N SER A 118 -12.55 6.59 -3.48
CA SER A 118 -11.33 6.09 -4.13
C SER A 118 -11.11 4.60 -3.89
N LEU A 119 -11.46 4.09 -2.71
CA LEU A 119 -11.29 2.68 -2.36
C LEU A 119 -12.30 1.80 -3.11
N LEU A 120 -13.57 2.23 -3.16
CA LEU A 120 -14.61 1.55 -3.94
C LEU A 120 -14.23 1.53 -5.43
N GLU A 121 -13.85 2.68 -5.98
CA GLU A 121 -13.46 2.81 -7.39
C GLU A 121 -12.30 1.88 -7.72
N ARG A 122 -11.24 1.85 -6.91
CA ARG A 122 -10.07 0.99 -7.13
C ARG A 122 -10.43 -0.49 -7.00
N SER A 123 -11.26 -0.85 -6.02
CA SER A 123 -11.67 -2.23 -5.77
C SER A 123 -12.53 -2.80 -6.90
N TYR A 124 -13.56 -2.05 -7.33
CA TYR A 124 -14.38 -2.45 -8.49
C TYR A 124 -13.54 -2.55 -9.76
N ARG A 125 -12.61 -1.62 -9.98
CA ARG A 125 -11.68 -1.70 -11.10
C ARG A 125 -10.89 -3.00 -11.08
N ARG A 126 -10.31 -3.37 -9.93
CA ARG A 126 -9.51 -4.60 -9.77
C ARG A 126 -10.35 -5.89 -9.90
N LEU A 127 -11.64 -5.83 -9.59
CA LEU A 127 -12.59 -6.92 -9.89
C LEU A 127 -12.95 -7.04 -11.37
N GLY A 128 -12.51 -6.09 -12.21
CA GLY A 128 -12.68 -6.14 -13.65
C GLY A 128 -13.82 -5.28 -14.19
N TYR A 129 -14.43 -4.42 -13.38
CA TYR A 129 -15.41 -3.41 -13.82
C TYR A 129 -14.74 -2.23 -14.57
N HIS A 130 -13.68 -2.50 -15.34
CA HIS A 130 -12.97 -1.50 -16.14
C HIS A 130 -13.92 -0.89 -17.18
N GLY A 131 -13.89 0.45 -17.32
CA GLY A 131 -14.69 1.15 -18.32
C GLY A 131 -16.19 1.22 -18.02
N VAL A 132 -16.65 0.69 -16.88
CA VAL A 132 -18.05 0.73 -16.47
C VAL A 132 -18.46 2.14 -16.03
N TYR A 133 -17.52 2.94 -15.52
CA TYR A 133 -17.73 4.29 -15.01
C TYR A 133 -16.57 5.21 -15.45
N GLY A 134 -16.84 6.51 -15.57
CA GLY A 134 -15.83 7.53 -15.90
C GLY A 134 -14.84 7.81 -14.76
N LYS A 135 -13.69 8.41 -15.08
CA LYS A 135 -12.75 8.90 -14.04
C LYS A 135 -13.43 10.03 -13.25
N GLY A 136 -13.29 10.02 -11.92
CA GLY A 136 -13.85 11.07 -11.06
C GLY A 136 -15.35 10.93 -10.76
N THR A 137 -15.92 9.75 -11.00
CA THR A 137 -17.32 9.46 -10.69
C THR A 137 -17.55 9.46 -9.18
N ASN A 138 -18.54 10.23 -8.70
CA ASN A 138 -18.95 10.18 -7.29
C ASN A 138 -19.51 8.79 -6.92
N VAL A 139 -19.54 8.46 -5.63
CA VAL A 139 -19.98 7.13 -5.17
C VAL A 139 -21.35 6.71 -5.74
N PRO A 140 -22.41 7.56 -5.74
CA PRO A 140 -23.69 7.18 -6.31
C PRO A 140 -23.63 6.74 -7.79
N SER A 141 -22.90 7.49 -8.62
CA SER A 141 -22.80 7.18 -10.05
C SER A 141 -21.91 5.95 -10.31
N LEU A 142 -20.88 5.73 -9.48
CA LEU A 142 -20.08 4.50 -9.48
C LEU A 142 -20.98 3.28 -9.22
N LEU A 143 -21.79 3.33 -8.16
CA LEU A 143 -22.70 2.25 -7.78
C LEU A 143 -23.76 1.98 -8.86
N LYS A 144 -24.36 3.03 -9.44
CA LYS A 144 -25.31 2.90 -10.55
C LYS A 144 -24.70 2.19 -11.76
N SER A 145 -23.44 2.52 -12.07
CA SER A 145 -22.73 1.93 -13.20
C SER A 145 -22.40 0.45 -12.97
N VAL A 146 -21.90 0.11 -11.77
CA VAL A 146 -21.65 -1.28 -11.36
C VAL A 146 -22.94 -2.10 -11.41
N GLU A 147 -24.04 -1.55 -10.91
CA GLU A 147 -25.35 -2.20 -10.95
C GLU A 147 -25.82 -2.45 -12.39
N GLY A 148 -25.64 -1.48 -13.29
CA GLY A 148 -25.89 -1.65 -14.72
C GLY A 148 -25.04 -2.75 -15.36
N ALA A 149 -23.77 -2.89 -14.97
CA ALA A 149 -22.91 -3.97 -15.45
C ALA A 149 -23.37 -5.35 -14.93
N LYS A 150 -23.76 -5.46 -13.66
CA LYS A 150 -24.31 -6.69 -13.08
C LYS A 150 -25.59 -7.12 -13.79
N LYS A 151 -26.50 -6.18 -14.09
CA LYS A 151 -27.73 -6.43 -14.84
C LYS A 151 -27.49 -6.93 -16.26
N ARG A 152 -26.37 -6.56 -16.88
CA ARG A 152 -25.92 -7.07 -18.19
C ARG A 152 -25.22 -8.43 -18.11
N GLY A 153 -25.22 -9.08 -16.94
CA GLY A 153 -24.67 -10.43 -16.75
C GLY A 153 -23.16 -10.47 -16.48
N TYR A 154 -22.50 -9.33 -16.24
CA TYR A 154 -21.07 -9.35 -15.90
C TYR A 154 -20.83 -10.06 -14.56
N ARG A 155 -19.88 -11.00 -14.55
CA ARG A 155 -19.41 -11.69 -13.36
C ARG A 155 -17.90 -11.48 -13.20
N PRO A 156 -17.43 -10.99 -12.04
CA PRO A 156 -16.01 -10.83 -11.81
C PRO A 156 -15.30 -12.21 -11.77
N PRO A 157 -14.02 -12.29 -12.16
CA PRO A 157 -13.26 -13.53 -12.09
C PRO A 157 -13.26 -14.12 -10.68
N GLN A 158 -13.59 -15.41 -10.57
CA GLN A 158 -13.62 -16.12 -9.31
C GLN A 158 -12.25 -16.76 -9.00
N PRO A 159 -11.83 -16.80 -7.73
CA PRO A 159 -10.66 -17.56 -7.33
C PRO A 159 -10.84 -19.07 -7.60
N PRO A 160 -9.76 -19.82 -7.80
CA PRO A 160 -9.81 -21.28 -7.79
C PRO A 160 -10.38 -21.82 -6.46
N PRO A 161 -11.00 -23.01 -6.45
CA PRO A 161 -11.52 -23.62 -5.22
C PRO A 161 -10.48 -23.69 -4.09
N LYS A 162 -10.88 -23.33 -2.86
CA LYS A 162 -9.96 -23.18 -1.71
C LYS A 162 -9.23 -24.45 -1.30
N ASN A 163 -9.75 -25.62 -1.65
CA ASN A 163 -9.09 -26.92 -1.44
C ASN A 163 -7.85 -27.11 -2.35
N THR A 164 -7.74 -26.34 -3.44
CA THR A 164 -6.55 -26.34 -4.33
C THR A 164 -5.43 -25.45 -3.82
N TRP A 165 -5.68 -24.62 -2.80
CA TRP A 165 -4.72 -23.64 -2.32
C TRP A 165 -3.68 -24.29 -1.42
N ARG A 166 -2.43 -23.87 -1.54
CA ARG A 166 -1.30 -24.45 -0.79
C ARG A 166 -0.82 -23.48 0.30
N PRO A 167 -0.55 -23.97 1.51
CA PRO A 167 0.04 -23.13 2.55
C PRO A 167 1.50 -22.83 2.21
N LEU A 168 1.92 -21.59 2.45
CA LEU A 168 3.32 -21.20 2.45
C LEU A 168 3.94 -21.46 3.83
N PRO A 169 5.14 -22.04 3.89
CA PRO A 169 5.89 -22.21 5.14
C PRO A 169 6.55 -20.87 5.53
N LEU A 170 5.75 -19.83 5.76
CA LEU A 170 6.21 -18.50 6.13
C LEU A 170 5.67 -18.09 7.49
N LYS A 171 6.56 -17.56 8.31
CA LYS A 171 6.15 -16.76 9.46
C LYS A 171 5.70 -15.39 8.98
N PHE A 172 4.66 -14.87 9.60
CA PHE A 172 4.19 -13.52 9.37
C PHE A 172 3.73 -12.90 10.67
N ARG A 173 3.61 -11.58 10.66
CA ARG A 173 2.87 -10.83 11.67
C ARG A 173 1.79 -10.01 11.00
N GLU A 174 0.75 -9.72 11.76
CA GLU A 174 -0.25 -8.76 11.36
C GLU A 174 0.08 -7.40 11.97
N GLU A 175 0.08 -6.35 11.15
CA GLU A 175 0.27 -4.98 11.61
C GLU A 175 -0.56 -4.03 10.76
N ASP A 176 -1.41 -3.22 11.40
CA ASP A 176 -2.39 -2.37 10.73
C ASP A 176 -3.19 -3.15 9.66
N TYR A 177 -3.62 -4.38 9.99
CA TYR A 177 -4.32 -5.33 9.12
C TYR A 177 -3.51 -5.86 7.92
N PHE A 178 -2.24 -5.46 7.77
CA PHE A 178 -1.34 -6.00 6.77
C PHE A 178 -0.61 -7.24 7.27
N ILE A 179 -0.54 -8.25 6.40
CA ILE A 179 0.33 -9.41 6.59
C ILE A 179 1.76 -9.04 6.19
N LEU A 180 2.64 -8.91 7.18
CA LEU A 180 4.06 -8.62 6.99
C LEU A 180 4.89 -9.89 7.11
N VAL A 181 5.83 -10.07 6.19
CA VAL A 181 6.74 -11.22 6.13
C VAL A 181 8.20 -10.76 6.07
N PRO A 182 9.15 -11.55 6.60
CA PRO A 182 10.57 -11.33 6.38
C PRO A 182 10.89 -11.47 4.89
N VAL A 183 11.45 -10.43 4.28
CA VAL A 183 11.61 -10.37 2.81
C VAL A 183 12.51 -11.48 2.26
N GLU A 184 13.58 -11.84 2.96
CA GLU A 184 14.53 -12.87 2.53
C GLU A 184 13.86 -14.26 2.51
N GLU A 185 13.22 -14.63 3.62
CA GLU A 185 12.50 -15.90 3.77
C GLU A 185 11.37 -16.00 2.74
N ALA A 186 10.59 -14.93 2.57
CA ALA A 186 9.50 -14.87 1.62
C ALA A 186 9.97 -14.98 0.17
N CYS A 187 11.06 -14.31 -0.21
CA CYS A 187 11.62 -14.44 -1.56
C CYS A 187 12.09 -15.88 -1.83
N LYS A 188 12.75 -16.52 -0.86
CA LYS A 188 13.17 -17.92 -0.95
C LYS A 188 11.99 -18.86 -1.17
N VAL A 189 10.91 -18.71 -0.39
CA VAL A 189 9.70 -19.54 -0.51
C VAL A 189 8.97 -19.30 -1.84
N LEU A 190 8.94 -18.06 -2.32
CA LEU A 190 8.25 -17.68 -3.56
C LEU A 190 9.09 -17.92 -4.83
N GLY A 191 10.36 -18.32 -4.68
CA GLY A 191 11.30 -18.49 -5.79
C GLY A 191 11.65 -17.16 -6.49
N LEU A 192 11.63 -16.05 -5.76
CA LEU A 192 11.95 -14.73 -6.29
C LEU A 192 13.46 -14.45 -6.14
N PRO A 193 14.13 -13.92 -7.19
CA PRO A 193 15.48 -13.37 -7.06
C PRO A 193 15.54 -12.34 -5.93
N TYR A 194 16.57 -12.42 -5.10
CA TYR A 194 16.74 -11.56 -3.93
C TYR A 194 18.20 -11.13 -3.77
N ARG A 195 18.40 -9.86 -3.38
CA ARG A 195 19.70 -9.35 -2.95
C ARG A 195 19.53 -8.36 -1.80
N LEU A 196 20.26 -8.61 -0.71
CA LEU A 196 20.45 -7.65 0.37
C LEU A 196 21.74 -6.87 0.15
N GLN A 197 21.68 -5.55 0.29
CA GLN A 197 22.85 -4.71 0.37
C GLN A 197 23.00 -4.26 1.82
N VAL A 198 24.19 -4.46 2.39
CA VAL A 198 24.53 -4.09 3.76
C VAL A 198 25.67 -3.07 3.79
N GLU A 199 25.66 -2.19 4.78
CA GLU A 199 26.77 -1.29 5.05
C GLU A 199 27.94 -2.08 5.60
N GLN A 200 29.13 -1.97 4.99
CA GLN A 200 30.28 -2.79 5.36
C GLN A 200 30.71 -2.63 6.82
N LYS A 201 30.58 -1.42 7.38
CA LYS A 201 30.99 -1.06 8.74
C LYS A 201 29.99 -1.49 9.80
N THR A 202 28.71 -1.19 9.60
CA THR A 202 27.67 -1.43 10.62
C THR A 202 26.95 -2.75 10.44
N LYS A 203 27.17 -3.43 9.29
CA LYS A 203 26.42 -4.61 8.83
C LYS A 203 24.91 -4.39 8.75
N LYS A 204 24.44 -3.14 8.79
CA LYS A 204 23.03 -2.82 8.70
C LYS A 204 22.54 -2.92 7.26
N PRO A 205 21.30 -3.41 7.04
CA PRO A 205 20.64 -3.33 5.75
C PRO A 205 20.58 -1.89 5.24
N ILE A 206 21.08 -1.67 4.02
CA ILE A 206 21.01 -0.37 3.33
C ILE A 206 20.14 -0.44 2.08
N GLY A 207 19.84 -1.63 1.55
CA GLY A 207 18.86 -1.81 0.49
C GLY A 207 18.51 -3.27 0.20
N VAL A 208 17.35 -3.47 -0.41
CA VAL A 208 16.79 -4.77 -0.81
C VAL A 208 16.34 -4.70 -2.26
N TYR A 209 16.69 -5.75 -3.03
CA TYR A 209 16.34 -5.95 -4.43
C TYR A 209 15.58 -7.28 -4.55
N VAL A 210 14.46 -7.30 -5.28
CA VAL A 210 13.58 -8.46 -5.48
C VAL A 210 13.16 -8.56 -6.95
N GLY A 211 13.05 -9.76 -7.52
CA GLY A 211 12.50 -9.95 -8.88
C GLY A 211 13.35 -9.36 -10.01
N GLU A 212 12.71 -8.92 -11.11
CA GLU A 212 13.37 -8.35 -12.31
C GLU A 212 14.31 -7.15 -11.99
N TYR A 213 14.10 -6.50 -10.85
CA TYR A 213 14.92 -5.37 -10.42
C TYR A 213 16.32 -5.78 -9.95
N VAL A 214 16.54 -7.05 -9.61
CA VAL A 214 17.88 -7.60 -9.36
C VAL A 214 18.75 -7.49 -10.62
N GLU A 215 18.16 -7.70 -11.80
CA GLU A 215 18.86 -7.59 -13.09
C GLU A 215 19.11 -6.13 -13.51
N LYS A 216 18.17 -5.23 -13.21
CA LYS A 216 18.24 -3.80 -13.58
C LYS A 216 19.04 -2.93 -12.59
N LYS A 217 19.67 -3.50 -11.55
CA LYS A 217 20.50 -2.83 -10.51
C LYS A 217 19.87 -1.59 -9.84
N ARG A 218 18.54 -1.44 -9.85
CA ARG A 218 17.84 -0.40 -9.09
C ARG A 218 17.19 -1.02 -7.85
N PRO A 219 17.53 -0.57 -6.63
CA PRO A 219 16.95 -1.11 -5.41
C PRO A 219 15.45 -0.84 -5.37
N LEU A 220 14.66 -1.87 -5.05
CA LEU A 220 13.22 -1.73 -4.77
C LEU A 220 12.98 -1.06 -3.43
N LEU A 221 13.98 -1.14 -2.55
CA LEU A 221 14.00 -0.49 -1.27
C LEU A 221 15.45 -0.11 -0.94
N VAL A 222 15.74 1.14 -0.63
CA VAL A 222 17.01 1.53 -0.02
C VAL A 222 16.70 1.95 1.41
N ILE A 223 16.97 1.08 2.37
CA ILE A 223 16.75 1.32 3.80
C ILE A 223 17.52 2.57 4.25
N GLN A 224 18.67 2.86 3.63
CA GLN A 224 19.40 4.11 3.84
C GLN A 224 18.82 5.34 3.10
N GLU A 225 18.15 5.21 1.96
CA GLU A 225 17.54 6.35 1.24
C GLU A 225 16.18 6.72 1.82
N VAL A 226 15.51 5.74 2.43
CA VAL A 226 14.31 5.91 3.26
C VAL A 226 14.62 6.62 4.58
N LEU A 227 15.81 6.38 5.16
CA LEU A 227 16.24 7.02 6.41
C LEU A 227 17.14 8.27 6.20
N ARG A 228 17.68 8.54 5.01
CA ARG A 228 18.55 9.71 4.74
C ARG A 228 18.28 10.51 3.45
N ARG A 229 17.56 10.01 2.42
CA ARG A 229 17.65 10.59 1.06
C ARG A 229 16.40 10.61 0.14
N GLY A 230 15.19 10.42 0.62
CA GLY A 230 14.02 10.78 -0.22
C GLY A 230 13.39 9.65 -1.04
N GLY A 231 13.63 8.38 -0.74
CA GLY A 231 13.11 7.27 -1.57
C GLY A 231 11.58 7.10 -1.50
N VAL A 232 10.96 6.72 -2.63
CA VAL A 232 9.51 6.46 -2.77
C VAL A 232 9.04 5.25 -1.96
N MET A 233 8.51 5.48 -0.75
CA MET A 233 7.81 4.48 0.05
C MET A 233 6.31 4.48 -0.23
N THR A 234 5.80 3.42 -0.85
CA THR A 234 4.35 3.22 -0.98
C THR A 234 3.78 2.19 0.01
N SER A 235 4.62 1.46 0.76
CA SER A 235 4.19 0.31 1.57
C SER A 235 4.98 0.21 2.89
N PRO A 236 4.42 -0.36 3.99
CA PRO A 236 5.10 -0.47 5.29
C PRO A 236 6.28 -1.44 5.21
N VAL A 237 7.39 -0.94 4.68
CA VAL A 237 8.66 -1.65 4.65
C VAL A 237 9.58 -1.01 5.67
N TYR A 238 10.08 -1.81 6.59
CA TYR A 238 11.00 -1.33 7.63
C TYR A 238 11.96 -2.44 8.07
N GLU A 239 13.04 -2.03 8.71
CA GLU A 239 14.04 -2.92 9.28
C GLU A 239 13.88 -2.96 10.80
N GLU A 240 13.86 -4.15 11.37
CA GLU A 240 13.82 -4.38 12.81
C GLU A 240 14.76 -5.54 13.16
N ASN A 241 15.77 -5.27 13.99
CA ASN A 241 16.77 -6.24 14.45
C ASN A 241 17.50 -6.99 13.31
N GLY A 242 17.83 -6.28 12.24
CA GLY A 242 18.48 -6.79 11.04
C GLY A 242 17.53 -7.44 10.04
N VAL A 243 16.24 -7.60 10.37
CA VAL A 243 15.23 -8.23 9.51
C VAL A 243 14.41 -7.17 8.80
N VAL A 244 14.33 -7.26 7.48
CA VAL A 244 13.52 -6.36 6.65
C VAL A 244 12.14 -6.98 6.46
N TRP A 245 11.12 -6.29 6.95
CA TRP A 245 9.72 -6.70 6.88
C TRP A 245 9.03 -6.01 5.73
N VAL A 246 8.30 -6.77 4.92
CA VAL A 246 7.54 -6.25 3.77
C VAL A 246 6.13 -6.82 3.75
N PRO A 247 5.14 -6.11 3.19
CA PRO A 247 3.81 -6.67 3.00
C PRO A 247 3.84 -7.82 2.01
N PHE A 248 3.21 -8.93 2.40
CA PHE A 248 3.16 -10.12 1.56
C PHE A 248 2.47 -9.85 0.21
N TYR A 249 1.43 -9.00 0.17
CA TYR A 249 0.71 -8.69 -1.07
C TYR A 249 1.63 -8.18 -2.19
N TRP A 250 2.67 -7.43 -1.82
CA TRP A 250 3.60 -6.86 -2.79
C TRP A 250 4.48 -7.95 -3.39
N LEU A 251 4.98 -8.87 -2.55
CA LEU A 251 5.73 -10.05 -3.01
C LEU A 251 4.83 -10.99 -3.82
N ALA A 252 3.56 -11.14 -3.43
CA ALA A 252 2.58 -11.94 -4.15
C ALA A 252 2.40 -11.39 -5.58
N GLU A 253 2.28 -10.07 -5.76
CA GLU A 253 2.21 -9.44 -7.08
C GLU A 253 3.46 -9.71 -7.92
N GLN A 254 4.67 -9.58 -7.34
CA GLN A 254 5.93 -9.92 -8.02
C GLN A 254 6.01 -11.42 -8.40
N ALA A 255 5.43 -12.29 -7.58
CA ALA A 255 5.39 -13.74 -7.81
C ALA A 255 4.23 -14.18 -8.73
N GLY A 256 3.46 -13.24 -9.30
CA GLY A 256 2.29 -13.53 -10.14
C GLY A 256 1.14 -14.21 -9.37
N ILE A 257 1.13 -14.09 -8.04
CA ILE A 257 0.11 -14.66 -7.17
C ILE A 257 -1.02 -13.65 -7.01
N ARG A 258 -2.14 -13.93 -7.67
CA ARG A 258 -3.34 -13.08 -7.61
C ARG A 258 -4.20 -13.34 -6.38
N TRP A 259 -4.35 -14.61 -6.01
CA TRP A 259 -5.30 -15.02 -4.97
C TRP A 259 -4.57 -15.70 -3.83
N TRP A 260 -4.73 -15.15 -2.63
CA TRP A 260 -4.15 -15.68 -1.40
C TRP A 260 -4.98 -15.23 -0.20
N GLU A 261 -4.87 -15.93 0.92
CA GLU A 261 -5.55 -15.58 2.17
C GLU A 261 -4.78 -16.08 3.39
N VAL A 262 -5.10 -15.54 4.57
CA VAL A 262 -4.63 -16.13 5.83
C VAL A 262 -5.73 -17.02 6.39
N ARG A 263 -5.38 -18.27 6.72
CA ARG A 263 -6.26 -19.24 7.36
C ARG A 263 -5.46 -20.07 8.34
N ASN A 264 -5.99 -20.29 9.54
CA ASN A 264 -5.33 -21.11 10.58
C ASN A 264 -3.86 -20.72 10.84
N GLY A 265 -3.58 -19.41 10.88
CA GLY A 265 -2.23 -18.88 11.11
C GLY A 265 -1.23 -19.14 9.99
N LYS A 266 -1.69 -19.47 8.77
CA LYS A 266 -0.83 -19.69 7.59
C LYS A 266 -1.34 -18.90 6.39
N ILE A 267 -0.41 -18.48 5.53
CA ILE A 267 -0.72 -17.86 4.24
C ILE A 267 -1.00 -18.99 3.24
N TYR A 268 -2.19 -19.02 2.66
CA TYR A 268 -2.55 -19.93 1.57
C TYR A 268 -2.56 -19.18 0.25
N VAL A 269 -1.95 -19.76 -0.78
CA VAL A 269 -1.92 -19.19 -2.13
C VAL A 269 -2.65 -20.11 -3.10
N ALA A 270 -3.41 -19.53 -4.02
CA ALA A 270 -4.00 -20.26 -5.12
C ALA A 270 -2.91 -20.74 -6.10
N PRO A 271 -3.14 -21.85 -6.82
CA PRO A 271 -2.25 -22.26 -7.90
C PRO A 271 -2.13 -21.16 -8.96
N ARG A 272 -0.92 -20.97 -9.51
CA ARG A 272 -0.69 -20.04 -10.62
C ARG A 272 -1.52 -20.50 -11.83
N GLN A 273 -2.37 -19.63 -12.35
CA GLN A 273 -3.06 -19.90 -13.61
C GLN A 273 -2.04 -19.78 -14.74
N GLY A 274 -1.55 -20.90 -15.29
CA GLY A 274 -0.70 -20.87 -16.49
C GLY A 274 0.52 -21.79 -16.57
N THR A 275 0.76 -22.72 -15.63
CA THR A 275 1.77 -23.78 -15.83
C THR A 275 1.08 -25.13 -15.96
N LYS A 276 0.71 -25.47 -17.20
CA LYS A 276 0.77 -26.84 -17.69
C LYS A 276 2.16 -27.05 -18.28
#